data_AF-A0A842MLQ4-F1
#
_entry.id   AF-A0A842MLQ4-F1
#
_cell.length_a   1.000
_cell.length_b   1.000
_cell.length_c   1.000
_cell.angle_alpha   90.00
_cell.angle_beta   90.00
_cell.angle_gamma   90.00
#
_symmetry.space_group_name_H-M   'P 1'
#
loop_
_entity.id
_entity.type
_entity.pdbx_description
1 polymer ?
#
loop_
_entity_poly.entity_id
_entity_poly.type
_entity_poly.pdbx_seq_one_letter_code
_entity_poly.pdbx_strand_id
1 'polypeptide(L)'
;MSEVEDPVETVIRLLQKGMRVILEDGDSASLYVSREWYDRELFRNHDGQVTVGLAESLDNRVELSGRVRRRVLTFRVNVWATDRPASVDSGRLLRRKMVEEVLRVVRQRRTVPNVTLYDFYGLGYPEGDPHKAFQAGASSELAPGDSGWTELREHAGQGYDE
;
A
#
# COMPACT_ATOMS: atom_id res chain seq x y z
N MET A 1 -6.87 -2.20 26.14
CA MET A 1 -7.30 -3.23 25.17
C MET A 1 -7.37 -2.56 23.82
N SER A 2 -6.49 -2.91 22.87
CA SER A 2 -6.61 -2.41 21.50
C SER A 2 -7.89 -2.97 20.89
N GLU A 3 -8.80 -2.11 20.46
CA GLU A 3 -9.96 -2.53 19.68
C GLU A 3 -9.48 -3.34 18.46
N VAL A 4 -10.16 -4.44 18.19
CA VAL A 4 -9.87 -5.28 17.01
C VAL A 4 -10.28 -4.48 15.78
N GLU A 5 -9.32 -4.17 14.90
CA GLU A 5 -9.54 -3.42 13.65
C GLU A 5 -10.66 -4.07 12.82
N ASP A 6 -11.56 -3.25 12.25
CA ASP A 6 -12.59 -3.73 11.33
C ASP A 6 -11.90 -4.47 10.17
N PRO A 7 -12.28 -5.72 9.87
CA PRO A 7 -11.68 -6.47 8.77
C PRO A 7 -11.83 -5.77 7.41
N VAL A 8 -12.87 -4.95 7.21
CA VAL A 8 -13.00 -4.13 5.99
C VAL A 8 -11.89 -3.08 5.92
N GLU A 9 -11.62 -2.41 7.04
CA GLU A 9 -10.58 -1.37 7.14
C GLU A 9 -9.19 -1.95 6.92
N THR A 10 -8.98 -3.18 7.42
CA THR A 10 -7.74 -3.94 7.15
C THR A 10 -7.53 -4.15 5.66
N VAL A 11 -8.58 -4.53 4.91
CA VAL A 11 -8.49 -4.73 3.46
C VAL A 11 -8.29 -3.41 2.72
N ILE A 12 -8.96 -2.33 3.14
CA ILE A 12 -8.76 -0.98 2.58
C ILE A 12 -7.29 -0.56 2.73
N ARG A 13 -6.74 -0.66 3.95
CA ARG A 13 -5.35 -0.33 4.25
C ARG A 13 -4.36 -1.19 3.45
N LEU A 14 -4.68 -2.47 3.27
CA LEU A 14 -3.89 -3.41 2.47
C LEU A 14 -3.83 -3.00 1.01
N LEU A 15 -4.98 -2.69 0.40
CA LEU A 15 -5.08 -2.30 -1.00
C LEU A 15 -4.46 -0.92 -1.22
N GLN A 16 -4.74 0.05 -0.35
CA GLN A 16 -4.19 1.41 -0.46
C GLN A 16 -2.66 1.44 -0.42
N LYS A 17 -2.02 0.57 0.38
CA LYS A 17 -0.56 0.46 0.43
C LYS A 17 0.05 -0.44 -0.65
N GLY A 18 -0.73 -1.41 -1.13
CA GLY A 18 -0.22 -2.48 -1.99
C GLY A 18 -0.43 -2.25 -3.48
N MET A 19 -1.49 -1.52 -3.86
CA MET A 19 -1.86 -1.31 -5.26
C MET A 19 -0.93 -0.30 -5.92
N ARG A 20 -0.41 -0.65 -7.11
CA ARG A 20 0.41 0.23 -7.93
C ARG A 20 0.06 -0.01 -9.39
N VAL A 21 -0.62 0.95 -10.01
CA VAL A 21 -1.00 0.87 -11.43
C VAL A 21 -0.15 1.86 -12.20
N ILE A 22 0.55 1.35 -13.21
CA ILE A 22 1.40 2.14 -14.10
C ILE A 22 0.62 2.39 -15.41
N LEU A 23 0.53 3.66 -15.78
CA LEU A 23 -0.06 4.12 -17.04
C LEU A 23 0.90 3.86 -18.21
N GLU A 24 0.43 3.95 -19.45
CA GLU A 24 1.29 3.68 -20.62
C GLU A 24 2.42 4.70 -20.81
N ASP A 25 2.32 5.90 -20.24
CA ASP A 25 3.37 6.92 -20.21
C ASP A 25 4.46 6.64 -19.15
N GLY A 26 4.27 5.60 -18.32
CA GLY A 26 5.18 5.24 -17.22
C GLY A 26 4.84 5.93 -15.90
N ASP A 27 3.86 6.84 -15.88
CA ASP A 27 3.42 7.49 -14.64
C ASP A 27 2.55 6.56 -13.79
N SER A 28 2.47 6.86 -12.49
CA SER A 28 1.64 6.10 -11.55
C SER A 28 0.23 6.67 -11.50
N ALA A 29 -0.77 5.80 -11.65
CA ALA A 29 -2.17 6.21 -11.53
C ALA A 29 -2.53 6.57 -10.09
N SER A 30 -3.22 7.69 -9.91
CA SER A 30 -3.77 8.14 -8.63
C SER A 30 -5.04 7.36 -8.31
N LEU A 31 -4.99 6.48 -7.30
CA LEU A 31 -6.10 5.62 -6.92
C LEU A 31 -6.64 5.97 -5.54
N TYR A 32 -7.96 5.96 -5.40
CA TYR A 32 -8.63 6.14 -4.12
C TYR A 32 -9.29 4.85 -3.65
N VAL A 33 -8.97 4.38 -2.44
CA VAL A 33 -9.55 3.17 -1.85
C VAL A 33 -10.40 3.54 -0.65
N SER A 34 -11.66 3.10 -0.63
CA SER A 34 -12.61 3.47 0.42
C SER A 34 -13.65 2.38 0.68
N ARG A 35 -14.45 2.56 1.73
CA ARG A 35 -15.61 1.69 2.01
C ARG A 35 -16.77 1.95 1.07
N GLU A 36 -17.04 3.23 0.85
CA GLU A 36 -18.19 3.71 0.07
C GLU A 36 -17.74 4.31 -1.26
N TRP A 37 -18.65 4.30 -2.23
CA TRP A 37 -18.46 4.99 -3.50
C TRP A 37 -18.70 6.49 -3.29
N TYR A 38 -17.80 7.34 -3.81
CA TYR A 38 -17.93 8.78 -3.68
C TYR A 38 -18.28 9.40 -5.02
N ASP A 39 -19.07 10.47 -4.99
CA ASP A 39 -19.55 11.13 -6.20
C ASP A 39 -18.41 11.82 -6.96
N ARG A 40 -18.70 12.13 -8.22
CA ARG A 40 -17.80 12.58 -9.26
C ARG A 40 -17.01 13.83 -8.89
N GLU A 41 -17.49 14.69 -8.00
CA GLU A 41 -16.77 15.88 -7.53
C GLU A 41 -15.57 15.55 -6.65
N LEU A 42 -15.71 14.58 -5.73
CA LEU A 42 -14.59 14.10 -4.91
C LEU A 42 -13.60 13.28 -5.74
N PHE A 43 -14.10 12.68 -6.83
CA PHE A 43 -13.34 11.79 -7.70
C PHE A 43 -12.60 12.48 -8.85
N ARG A 44 -12.74 13.80 -9.04
CA ARG A 44 -12.10 14.51 -10.18
C ARG A 44 -10.58 14.39 -10.22
N ASN A 45 -9.96 14.22 -9.04
CA ASN A 45 -8.50 14.21 -8.88
C ASN A 45 -7.88 12.79 -8.89
N HIS A 46 -8.70 11.73 -9.02
CA HIS A 46 -8.24 10.34 -8.95
C HIS A 46 -8.63 9.58 -10.22
N ASP A 47 -7.70 8.80 -10.76
CA ASP A 47 -7.88 8.08 -12.03
C ASP A 47 -8.81 6.87 -11.85
N GLY A 48 -8.77 6.28 -10.65
CA GLY A 48 -9.55 5.11 -10.28
C GLY A 48 -10.03 5.12 -8.82
N GLN A 49 -11.19 4.52 -8.57
CA GLN A 49 -11.69 4.27 -7.21
C GLN A 49 -11.88 2.77 -6.99
N VAL A 50 -11.50 2.29 -5.81
CA VAL A 50 -11.77 0.94 -5.35
C VAL A 50 -12.64 1.01 -4.10
N THR A 51 -13.78 0.34 -4.12
CA THR A 51 -14.64 0.23 -2.93
C THR A 51 -14.60 -1.16 -2.34
N VAL A 52 -14.48 -1.24 -1.01
CA VAL A 52 -14.43 -2.51 -0.27
C VAL A 52 -15.59 -2.56 0.71
N GLY A 53 -16.44 -3.58 0.58
CA GLY A 53 -17.53 -3.85 1.49
C GLY A 53 -17.54 -5.29 1.99
N LEU A 54 -18.18 -5.51 3.13
CA LEU A 54 -18.51 -6.85 3.61
C LEU A 54 -19.78 -7.34 2.89
N ALA A 55 -19.67 -8.41 2.11
CA ALA A 55 -20.81 -9.02 1.44
C ALA A 55 -21.51 -10.05 2.32
N GLU A 56 -20.74 -10.85 3.07
CA GLU A 56 -21.26 -11.92 3.90
C GLU A 56 -20.34 -12.17 5.11
N SER A 57 -20.93 -12.52 6.25
CA SER A 57 -20.21 -12.98 7.44
C SER A 57 -20.92 -14.21 8.00
N LEU A 58 -20.35 -15.39 7.75
CA LEU A 58 -20.84 -16.65 8.27
C LEU A 58 -20.03 -17.07 9.48
N ASP A 59 -20.69 -17.45 10.57
CA ASP A 59 -20.05 -18.04 11.74
C ASP A 59 -20.63 -19.44 11.98
N ASN A 60 -19.83 -20.45 11.67
CA ASN A 60 -20.22 -21.84 11.72
C ASN A 60 -19.60 -22.53 12.91
N ARG A 61 -20.43 -23.19 13.70
CA ARG A 61 -20.00 -24.08 14.78
C ARG A 61 -19.36 -25.32 14.15
N VAL A 62 -18.10 -25.59 14.48
CA VAL A 62 -17.36 -26.73 13.88
C VAL A 62 -17.61 -28.02 14.66
N GLU A 63 -17.86 -27.91 15.97
CA GLU A 63 -18.10 -29.05 16.85
C GLU A 63 -19.36 -28.89 17.71
N LEU A 64 -19.93 -30.00 18.17
CA LEU A 64 -21.19 -30.03 18.91
C LEU A 64 -21.15 -29.31 20.27
N SER A 65 -19.96 -29.06 20.82
CA SER A 65 -19.73 -28.23 22.03
C SER A 65 -19.59 -26.74 21.70
N GLY A 66 -19.23 -26.40 20.46
CA GLY A 66 -19.14 -25.02 19.95
C GLY A 66 -17.97 -24.22 20.46
N ARG A 67 -17.00 -24.90 21.09
CA ARG A 67 -15.74 -24.29 21.50
C ARG A 67 -14.87 -23.96 20.28
N VAL A 68 -14.89 -24.80 19.24
CA VAL A 68 -14.32 -24.46 17.91
C VAL A 68 -15.40 -23.90 16.99
N ARG A 69 -15.14 -22.69 16.48
CA ARG A 69 -15.99 -21.98 15.52
C ARG A 69 -15.16 -21.52 14.34
N ARG A 70 -15.78 -21.46 13.16
CA ARG A 70 -15.19 -20.98 11.93
C ARG A 70 -15.97 -19.77 11.45
N ARG A 71 -15.31 -18.61 11.42
CA ARG A 71 -15.84 -17.40 10.80
C ARG A 71 -15.30 -17.27 9.37
N VAL A 72 -16.19 -17.11 8.41
CA VAL A 72 -15.87 -16.86 7.00
C VAL A 72 -16.46 -15.50 6.63
N LEU A 73 -15.59 -14.58 6.21
CA LEU A 73 -15.98 -13.26 5.73
C LEU A 73 -15.78 -13.22 4.21
N THR A 74 -16.85 -12.87 3.48
CA THR A 74 -16.80 -12.64 2.04
C THR A 74 -16.80 -11.14 1.81
N PHE A 75 -15.73 -10.61 1.21
CA PHE A 75 -15.63 -9.19 0.86
C PHE A 75 -16.00 -8.98 -0.61
N ARG A 76 -16.71 -7.89 -0.89
CA ARG A 76 -16.97 -7.41 -2.24
C ARG A 76 -16.07 -6.21 -2.51
N VAL A 77 -15.22 -6.34 -3.51
CA VAL A 77 -14.35 -5.26 -3.99
C VAL A 77 -14.86 -4.81 -5.36
N ASN A 78 -15.27 -3.56 -5.49
CA ASN A 78 -15.68 -2.98 -6.78
C ASN A 78 -14.61 -2.00 -7.26
N VAL A 79 -14.36 -1.98 -8.56
CA VAL A 79 -13.33 -1.15 -9.19
C VAL A 79 -13.97 -0.25 -10.23
N TRP A 80 -13.72 1.04 -10.10
CA TRP A 80 -14.25 2.11 -10.92
C TRP A 80 -13.08 2.86 -11.55
N ALA A 81 -13.19 3.17 -12.83
CA ALA A 81 -12.24 4.00 -13.54
C ALA A 81 -13.02 5.09 -14.28
N THR A 82 -12.48 6.30 -14.30
CA THR A 82 -13.03 7.36 -15.15
C THR A 82 -12.32 7.39 -16.48
N ASP A 83 -13.08 7.62 -17.54
CA ASP A 83 -12.51 7.95 -18.83
C ASP A 83 -12.30 9.46 -18.86
N ARG A 84 -11.04 9.90 -18.93
CA ARG A 84 -10.70 11.32 -19.08
C ARG A 84 -10.09 11.55 -20.45
N PRO A 85 -10.48 12.62 -21.16
CA PRO A 85 -9.94 12.90 -22.48
C PRO A 85 -8.44 13.21 -22.47
N ALA A 86 -7.88 13.58 -21.31
CA ALA A 86 -6.45 13.83 -21.11
C ALA A 86 -5.67 12.61 -20.55
N SER A 87 -6.34 11.48 -20.30
CA SER A 87 -5.68 10.26 -19.80
C SER A 87 -5.10 9.47 -20.98
N VAL A 88 -3.87 8.99 -20.83
CA VAL A 88 -3.22 8.12 -21.82
C VAL A 88 -3.92 6.76 -21.88
N ASP A 89 -4.33 6.23 -20.73
CA ASP A 89 -5.08 4.99 -20.64
C ASP A 89 -6.58 5.26 -20.78
N SER A 90 -7.26 4.48 -21.63
CA SER A 90 -8.72 4.41 -21.61
C SER A 90 -9.21 3.90 -20.26
N GLY A 91 -10.37 4.37 -19.79
CA GLY A 91 -10.96 3.90 -18.52
C GLY A 91 -11.15 2.38 -18.45
N ARG A 92 -11.36 1.71 -19.60
CA ARG A 92 -11.45 0.24 -19.67
C ARG A 92 -10.10 -0.45 -19.41
N LEU A 93 -9.01 0.08 -19.98
CA LEU A 93 -7.66 -0.44 -19.78
C LEU A 93 -7.24 -0.23 -18.33
N LEU A 94 -7.42 0.99 -17.81
CA LEU A 94 -7.10 1.35 -16.44
C LEU A 94 -7.84 0.45 -15.44
N ARG A 95 -9.15 0.24 -15.63
CA ARG A 95 -9.94 -0.66 -14.77
C ARG A 95 -9.40 -2.09 -14.80
N ARG A 96 -8.95 -2.59 -15.95
CA ARG A 96 -8.36 -3.94 -16.04
C ARG A 96 -7.07 -4.02 -15.23
N LYS A 97 -6.15 -3.07 -15.41
CA LYS A 97 -4.90 -2.98 -14.65
C LYS A 97 -5.17 -2.92 -13.14
N MET A 98 -6.13 -2.10 -12.72
CA MET A 98 -6.56 -2.01 -11.31
C MET A 98 -7.08 -3.34 -10.75
N VAL A 99 -7.90 -4.09 -11.51
CA VAL A 99 -8.43 -5.39 -11.07
C VAL A 99 -7.30 -6.41 -10.90
N GLU A 100 -6.34 -6.44 -11.83
CA GLU A 100 -5.17 -7.32 -11.75
C GLU A 100 -4.31 -6.98 -10.52
N GLU A 101 -4.13 -5.70 -10.23
CA GLU A 101 -3.42 -5.22 -9.04
C GLU A 101 -4.12 -5.61 -7.73
N VAL A 102 -5.45 -5.48 -7.64
CA VAL A 102 -6.23 -5.97 -6.50
C VAL A 102 -5.96 -7.46 -6.28
N LEU A 103 -6.04 -8.26 -7.34
CA LEU A 103 -5.80 -9.70 -7.26
C LEU A 103 -4.36 -10.02 -6.85
N ARG A 104 -3.36 -9.28 -7.37
CA ARG A 104 -1.95 -9.43 -7.01
C ARG A 104 -1.74 -9.18 -5.52
N VAL A 105 -2.22 -8.04 -5.01
CA VAL A 105 -2.08 -7.63 -3.61
C VAL A 105 -2.73 -8.65 -2.68
N VAL A 106 -3.98 -9.04 -2.96
CA VAL A 106 -4.69 -10.03 -2.15
C VAL A 106 -3.95 -11.35 -2.15
N ARG A 107 -3.49 -11.86 -3.30
CA ARG A 107 -2.77 -13.14 -3.38
C ARG A 107 -1.44 -13.10 -2.63
N GLN A 108 -0.66 -12.04 -2.80
CA GLN A 108 0.65 -11.89 -2.17
C GLN A 108 0.55 -11.81 -0.64
N ARG A 109 -0.52 -11.20 -0.13
CA ARG A 109 -0.71 -10.93 1.30
C ARG A 109 -1.63 -11.94 1.99
N ARG A 110 -2.27 -12.86 1.25
CA ARG A 110 -3.20 -13.86 1.82
C ARG A 110 -2.54 -14.84 2.78
N THR A 111 -1.30 -15.25 2.51
CA THR A 111 -0.58 -16.25 3.32
C THR A 111 0.09 -15.63 4.54
N VAL A 112 0.56 -14.39 4.46
CA VAL A 112 1.18 -13.66 5.57
C VAL A 112 0.78 -12.17 5.55
N PRO A 113 -0.45 -11.82 5.99
CA PRO A 113 -0.97 -10.46 5.88
C PRO A 113 -0.18 -9.44 6.70
N ASN A 114 0.55 -9.91 7.72
CA ASN A 114 1.31 -9.07 8.65
C ASN A 114 2.75 -8.82 8.20
N VAL A 115 3.20 -9.47 7.12
CA VAL A 115 4.54 -9.24 6.56
C VAL A 115 4.38 -8.29 5.39
N THR A 116 4.84 -7.05 5.58
CA THR A 116 4.97 -6.07 4.50
C THR A 116 6.37 -6.22 3.89
N LEU A 117 6.45 -6.82 2.70
CA LEU A 117 7.63 -6.68 1.85
C LEU A 117 7.70 -5.22 1.43
N TYR A 118 8.70 -4.52 1.94
CA TYR A 118 9.07 -3.19 1.47
C TYR A 118 9.75 -3.38 0.11
N ASP A 119 9.17 -2.75 -0.89
CA ASP A 119 9.75 -2.60 -2.21
C ASP A 119 10.04 -1.12 -2.37
N PHE A 120 11.30 -0.81 -2.67
CA PHE A 120 11.87 0.53 -2.84
C PHE A 120 11.50 1.20 -4.18
N TYR A 121 10.49 0.70 -4.88
CA TYR A 121 9.91 1.29 -6.08
C TYR A 121 9.68 2.80 -5.94
N GLY A 122 10.21 3.58 -6.89
CA GLY A 122 10.09 5.05 -6.91
C GLY A 122 11.17 5.81 -6.13
N LEU A 123 12.09 5.13 -5.43
CA LEU A 123 13.25 5.78 -4.79
C LEU A 123 14.40 6.08 -5.77
N GLY A 124 14.20 5.84 -7.06
CA GLY A 124 15.18 6.20 -8.09
C GLY A 124 16.49 5.42 -7.99
N TYR A 125 16.46 4.15 -7.57
CA TYR A 125 17.64 3.30 -7.64
C TYR A 125 18.05 3.15 -9.11
N PRO A 126 19.24 3.64 -9.53
CA PRO A 126 19.82 3.12 -10.75
C PRO A 126 20.10 1.64 -10.51
N GLU A 127 19.72 0.81 -11.48
CA GLU A 127 20.13 -0.58 -11.53
C GLU A 127 21.65 -0.65 -11.31
N GLY A 128 22.11 -1.22 -10.18
CA GLY A 128 23.53 -1.51 -9.96
C GLY A 128 24.22 -0.90 -8.73
N ASP A 129 23.63 0.02 -7.96
CA ASP A 129 24.30 0.57 -6.77
C ASP A 129 23.42 0.49 -5.50
N PRO A 130 23.61 -0.52 -4.63
CA PRO A 130 22.90 -0.59 -3.37
C PRO A 130 23.38 0.54 -2.45
N HIS A 131 22.42 1.18 -1.76
CA HIS A 131 22.65 2.24 -0.78
C HIS A 131 23.85 1.90 0.13
N LYS A 132 24.66 2.89 0.55
CA LYS A 132 25.86 2.68 1.41
C LYS A 132 25.60 1.81 2.66
N ALA A 133 24.35 1.75 3.13
CA ALA A 133 23.90 0.88 4.21
C ALA A 133 24.02 -0.63 3.91
N PHE A 134 24.15 -1.01 2.63
CA PHE A 134 24.22 -2.40 2.15
C PHE A 134 25.51 -2.72 1.38
N GLN A 135 26.47 -1.78 1.30
CA GLN A 135 27.80 -2.12 0.77
C GLN A 135 28.51 -3.07 1.72
N ALA A 136 29.20 -4.08 1.19
CA ALA A 136 29.96 -5.04 2.00
C ALA A 136 31.00 -4.36 2.93
N GLY A 137 31.45 -3.14 2.62
CA GLY A 137 32.31 -2.32 3.47
C GLY A 137 31.62 -1.72 4.71
N ALA A 138 30.29 -1.77 4.81
CA ALA A 138 29.52 -1.36 5.99
C ALA A 138 29.40 -2.46 7.05
N SER A 139 30.00 -3.64 6.82
CA SER A 139 30.00 -4.76 7.77
C SER A 139 30.97 -4.58 8.95
N SER A 140 31.77 -3.52 8.93
CA SER A 140 32.57 -3.08 10.08
C SER A 140 32.24 -1.63 10.42
N GLU A 141 31.74 -1.40 11.62
CA GLU A 141 31.66 -0.04 12.17
C GLU A 141 33.08 0.55 12.22
N LEU A 142 33.22 1.77 11.72
CA LEU A 142 34.49 2.50 11.81
C LEU A 142 34.77 2.79 13.28
N ALA A 143 36.02 2.61 13.74
CA ALA A 143 36.39 2.91 15.11
C ALA A 143 36.13 4.40 15.43
N PRO A 144 35.83 4.79 16.68
CA PRO A 144 35.46 6.18 17.02
C PRO A 144 36.47 7.28 16.65
N GLY A 145 37.69 6.93 16.24
CA GLY A 145 38.73 7.86 15.76
C GLY A 145 39.01 7.79 14.26
N ASP A 146 38.20 7.04 13.49
CA ASP A 146 38.38 6.94 12.05
C ASP A 146 38.05 8.25 11.34
N SER A 147 38.91 8.63 10.38
CA SER A 147 38.72 9.83 9.55
C SER A 147 37.43 9.86 8.73
N GLY A 148 36.75 8.72 8.58
CA GLY A 148 35.43 8.62 7.96
C GLY A 148 34.28 9.15 8.82
N TRP A 149 34.50 9.42 10.10
CA TRP A 149 33.52 10.08 10.95
C TRP A 149 33.52 11.60 10.70
N THR A 150 32.38 12.12 10.28
CA THR A 150 32.12 13.57 10.29
C THR A 150 31.41 13.91 11.60
N GLU A 151 32.06 14.70 12.45
CA GLU A 151 31.46 15.19 13.69
C GLU A 151 30.21 16.03 13.37
N LEU A 152 29.07 15.65 13.94
CA LEU A 152 27.86 16.46 13.89
C LEU A 152 28.10 17.71 14.73
N ARG A 153 28.47 18.80 14.07
CA ARG A 153 28.52 20.11 14.73
C ARG A 153 27.09 20.48 15.11
N GLU A 154 26.90 20.91 16.35
CA GLU A 154 25.65 21.49 16.79
C GLU A 154 25.23 22.54 15.76
N HIS A 155 24.14 22.27 15.05
CA HIS A 155 23.37 23.34 14.46
C HIS A 155 22.81 24.10 15.65
N ALA A 156 23.51 25.16 16.06
CA ALA A 156 22.96 26.16 16.97
C ALA A 156 21.58 26.50 16.42
N GLY A 157 20.55 26.21 17.22
CA GLY A 157 19.16 26.42 16.83
C GLY A 157 19.01 27.82 16.27
N GLN A 158 18.64 27.91 14.99
CA GLN A 158 18.07 29.14 14.48
C GLN A 158 16.79 29.35 15.28
N GLY A 159 16.82 30.40 16.10
CA GLY A 159 15.67 30.86 16.86
C GLY A 159 14.46 31.01 15.94
N TYR A 160 13.31 30.65 16.48
CA TYR A 160 12.06 31.20 16.01
C TYR A 160 12.12 32.72 16.25
N ASP A 161 12.34 33.49 15.19
CA ASP A 161 12.06 34.92 15.20
C ASP A 161 10.57 35.12 14.89
N GLU A 162 9.97 36.03 15.64
CA GLU A 162 8.56 36.45 15.69
C GLU A 162 7.95 36.88 14.34
#